data_AF-A0A9W9VMJ8-F1
#
_entry.id   AF-A0A9W9VMJ8-F1
#
_cell.length_a   1.000
_cell.length_b   1.000
_cell.length_c   1.000
_cell.angle_alpha   90.00
_cell.angle_beta   90.00
_cell.angle_gamma   90.00
#
_symmetry.space_group_name_H-M   'P 1'
#
loop_
_entity.id
_entity.type
_entity.pdbx_description
1 polymer ?
#
loop_
_entity_poly.entity_id
_entity_poly.type
_entity_poly.pdbx_seq_one_letter_code
_entity_poly.pdbx_strand_id
1 'polypeptide(L)'
;METLDAYEGFDKRGKSLMYTGGNGFYWRSVTDPKRPHRMEVRRADVGARTHELPAGERVHSLNGQLGGLWRSLGRRPNLLFGIGSCVSGKGPGRAFIPTEEALNDPFLSWVWKELSESSKKPLGAQGLAVGASGDELDRLDFGIGSPSNAILIARSERHDDHFMLFNEELIFPMIGTLGSTSPLVRSDMVYYESARGGAVFSVGSINWNNCLAWDAYQNDIAQITENVIQEFLALGERLRRCAL
;
A
#
# COMPACT_ATOMS: atom_id res chain seq x y z
N MET A 1 19.33 -1.68 -4.49
CA MET A 1 18.33 -0.96 -5.33
C MET A 1 17.49 -1.91 -6.16
N GLU A 2 17.94 -3.16 -6.33
CA GLU A 2 17.38 -4.11 -7.27
C GLU A 2 15.91 -4.46 -7.05
N THR A 3 15.40 -4.47 -5.82
CA THR A 3 14.03 -4.92 -5.55
C THR A 3 12.97 -3.99 -6.14
N LEU A 4 13.00 -2.68 -5.83
CA LEU A 4 12.01 -1.74 -6.37
C LEU A 4 12.13 -1.62 -7.90
N ASP A 5 13.37 -1.68 -8.43
CA ASP A 5 13.62 -1.71 -9.88
C ASP A 5 13.04 -2.97 -10.54
N ALA A 6 13.05 -4.11 -9.84
CA ALA A 6 12.44 -5.34 -10.34
C ALA A 6 10.91 -5.22 -10.43
N TYR A 7 10.25 -4.65 -9.42
CA TYR A 7 8.80 -4.41 -9.46
C TYR A 7 8.43 -3.39 -10.55
N GLU A 8 9.15 -2.27 -10.64
CA GLU A 8 8.93 -1.30 -11.73
C GLU A 8 9.17 -1.92 -13.11
N GLY A 9 10.20 -2.74 -13.24
CA GLY A 9 10.49 -3.45 -14.49
C GLY A 9 9.42 -4.47 -14.84
N PHE A 10 8.85 -5.15 -13.84
CA PHE A 10 7.75 -6.10 -14.01
C PHE A 10 6.49 -5.38 -14.52
N ASP A 11 6.11 -4.30 -13.84
CA ASP A 11 5.01 -3.41 -14.22
C ASP A 11 5.18 -2.85 -15.63
N LYS A 12 6.35 -2.25 -15.94
CA LYS A 12 6.69 -1.72 -17.27
C LYS A 12 6.57 -2.77 -18.39
N ARG A 13 6.66 -4.07 -18.08
CA ARG A 13 6.48 -5.16 -19.06
C ARG A 13 5.02 -5.63 -19.20
N GLY A 14 4.05 -4.86 -18.70
CA GLY A 14 2.63 -5.21 -18.77
C GLY A 14 2.26 -6.36 -17.87
N LYS A 15 2.85 -6.40 -16.67
CA LYS A 15 2.52 -7.41 -15.66
C LYS A 15 1.83 -6.74 -14.49
N SER A 16 0.88 -7.45 -13.90
CA SER A 16 0.05 -6.89 -12.84
C SER A 16 0.64 -7.12 -11.45
N LEU A 17 0.48 -6.14 -10.55
CA LEU A 17 1.01 -6.16 -9.19
C LEU A 17 -0.10 -6.03 -8.17
N MET A 18 -0.07 -6.88 -7.15
CA MET A 18 -0.97 -6.79 -6.00
C MET A 18 -0.17 -6.41 -4.75
N TYR A 19 -0.56 -5.33 -4.07
CA TYR A 19 0.07 -4.86 -2.83
C TYR A 19 -0.93 -4.88 -1.68
N THR A 20 -0.94 -6.01 -0.95
CA THR A 20 -1.84 -6.30 0.18
C THR A 20 -1.20 -6.00 1.54
N GLY A 21 -0.53 -4.86 1.66
CA GLY A 21 0.16 -4.47 2.89
C GLY A 21 0.07 -2.97 3.17
N GLY A 22 0.73 -2.56 4.25
CA GLY A 22 1.05 -1.17 4.59
C GLY A 22 2.55 -1.05 4.84
N ASN A 23 3.09 0.17 4.78
CA ASN A 23 4.51 0.47 5.01
C ASN A 23 5.53 -0.22 4.08
N GLY A 24 5.07 -0.66 2.91
CA GLY A 24 5.88 -1.26 1.87
C GLY A 24 6.83 -0.24 1.23
N PHE A 25 8.06 -0.66 0.98
CA PHE A 25 9.08 0.18 0.33
C PHE A 25 9.29 1.53 1.03
N TYR A 26 9.25 1.53 2.36
CA TYR A 26 9.49 2.72 3.18
C TYR A 26 10.99 3.05 3.29
N TRP A 27 11.76 2.14 3.90
CA TRP A 27 13.21 2.28 4.06
C TRP A 27 13.98 1.69 2.89
N ARG A 28 15.02 2.40 2.46
CA ARG A 28 16.01 1.85 1.54
C ARG A 28 16.97 0.91 2.28
N SER A 29 17.08 -0.31 1.77
CA SER A 29 18.07 -1.30 2.21
C SER A 29 19.02 -1.71 1.07
N VAL A 30 20.17 -2.27 1.46
CA VAL A 30 21.18 -2.82 0.55
C VAL A 30 21.61 -4.19 1.08
N THR A 31 21.68 -5.20 0.22
CA THR A 31 22.18 -6.53 0.55
C THR A 31 23.65 -6.66 0.12
N ASP A 32 24.48 -7.31 0.92
CA ASP A 32 25.90 -7.55 0.58
C ASP A 32 25.99 -8.63 -0.51
N PRO A 33 26.48 -8.33 -1.73
CA PRO A 33 26.53 -9.30 -2.82
C PRO A 33 27.52 -10.45 -2.55
N LYS A 34 28.51 -10.25 -1.67
CA LYS A 34 29.45 -11.28 -1.26
C LYS A 34 28.95 -12.08 -0.05
N ARG A 35 27.97 -11.55 0.68
CA ARG A 35 27.36 -12.18 1.87
C ARG A 35 25.84 -11.99 1.86
N PRO A 36 25.10 -12.70 0.99
CA PRO A 36 23.68 -12.41 0.72
C PRO A 36 22.73 -12.48 1.94
N HIS A 37 23.18 -13.09 3.04
CA HIS A 37 22.47 -13.12 4.32
C HIS A 37 22.61 -11.83 5.14
N ARG A 38 23.38 -10.83 4.68
CA ARG A 38 23.59 -9.55 5.35
C ARG A 38 22.90 -8.41 4.60
N MET A 39 22.19 -7.58 5.34
CA MET A 39 21.59 -6.35 4.84
C MET A 39 22.05 -5.13 5.66
N GLU A 40 22.21 -4.00 4.99
CA GLU A 40 22.45 -2.69 5.58
C GLU A 40 21.20 -1.81 5.38
N VAL A 41 20.76 -1.17 6.45
CA VAL A 41 19.77 -0.10 6.44
C VAL A 41 20.33 1.07 7.25
N ARG A 42 20.23 2.28 6.72
CA ARG A 42 20.63 3.50 7.41
C ARG A 42 19.43 4.42 7.45
N ARG A 43 18.80 4.52 8.61
CA ARG A 43 17.63 5.38 8.83
C ARG A 43 18.15 6.81 8.99
N ALA A 44 18.04 7.58 7.92
CA ALA A 44 18.72 8.86 7.76
C ALA A 44 18.04 10.00 8.54
N ASP A 45 17.59 11.04 7.84
CA ASP A 45 17.17 12.33 8.35
C ASP A 45 15.71 12.41 8.77
N VAL A 46 14.82 11.60 8.17
CA VAL A 46 13.36 11.62 8.41
C VAL A 46 12.77 10.21 8.41
N GLY A 47 11.57 10.05 8.97
CA GLY A 47 10.80 8.81 8.98
C GLY A 47 10.52 8.24 10.37
N ALA A 48 9.79 7.12 10.42
CA ALA A 48 9.55 6.31 11.62
C ALA A 48 10.83 5.59 12.08
N ARG A 49 11.72 6.32 12.75
CA ARG A 49 13.06 5.86 13.14
C ARG A 49 13.15 5.59 14.64
N THR A 50 13.77 4.46 15.00
CA THR A 50 14.00 4.04 16.39
C THR A 50 15.39 4.44 16.92
N HIS A 51 16.24 5.00 16.06
CA HIS A 51 17.57 5.51 16.39
C HIS A 51 17.95 6.59 15.38
N GLU A 52 18.97 7.38 15.72
CA GLU A 52 19.50 8.44 14.86
C GLU A 52 20.90 8.10 14.37
N LEU A 53 21.28 8.66 13.22
CA LEU A 53 22.64 8.58 12.68
C LEU A 53 23.26 9.97 12.61
N PRO A 54 24.56 10.12 12.95
CA PRO A 54 25.31 11.35 12.71
C PRO A 54 25.20 11.80 11.25
N ALA A 55 25.27 13.11 11.01
CA ALA A 55 25.06 13.69 9.67
C ALA A 55 25.96 13.06 8.59
N GLY A 56 27.23 12.76 8.94
CA GLY A 56 28.20 12.14 8.04
C GLY A 56 28.06 10.62 7.85
N GLU A 57 27.17 9.96 8.58
CA GLU A 57 27.07 8.49 8.64
C GLU A 57 25.77 7.96 8.01
N ARG A 58 25.15 8.71 7.10
CA ARG A 58 23.87 8.33 6.47
C ARG A 58 24.02 7.58 5.14
N VAL A 59 25.25 7.48 4.64
CA VAL A 59 25.59 6.79 3.38
C VAL A 59 25.87 5.32 3.67
N HIS A 60 25.24 4.42 2.91
CA HIS A 60 25.47 2.98 3.00
C HIS A 60 26.93 2.65 2.68
N SER A 61 27.58 1.92 3.57
CA SER A 61 28.96 1.45 3.38
C SER A 61 29.07 0.42 2.25
N LEU A 62 28.00 -0.35 1.99
CA LEU A 62 28.00 -1.42 0.99
C LEU A 62 28.05 -0.91 -0.46
N ASN A 63 27.52 0.28 -0.75
CA ASN A 63 27.42 0.79 -2.12
C ASN A 63 27.68 2.29 -2.27
N GLY A 64 27.99 3.02 -1.19
CA GLY A 64 28.29 4.45 -1.24
C GLY A 64 27.08 5.35 -1.53
N GLN A 65 25.85 4.83 -1.46
CA GLN A 65 24.63 5.60 -1.75
C GLN A 65 23.93 6.04 -0.46
N LEU A 66 23.21 7.17 -0.51
CA LEU A 66 22.47 7.67 0.64
C LEU A 66 21.37 6.69 1.08
N GLY A 67 21.29 6.42 2.38
CA GLY A 67 20.19 5.70 3.00
C GLY A 67 18.93 6.56 3.11
N GLY A 68 18.06 6.25 4.06
CA GLY A 68 16.82 6.99 4.28
C GLY A 68 15.60 6.40 3.59
N LEU A 69 14.55 7.22 3.47
CA LEU A 69 13.28 6.84 2.86
C LEU A 69 13.39 6.81 1.34
N TRP A 70 12.73 5.86 0.70
CA TRP A 70 12.58 5.87 -0.76
C TRP A 70 11.89 7.16 -1.25
N ARG A 71 10.93 7.68 -0.48
CA ARG A 71 10.27 8.97 -0.75
C ARG A 71 11.26 10.13 -0.84
N SER A 72 12.17 10.26 0.13
CA SER A 72 13.19 11.33 0.13
C SER A 72 14.21 11.20 -1.00
N LEU A 73 14.34 10.00 -1.57
CA LEU A 73 15.24 9.71 -2.70
C LEU A 73 14.54 9.84 -4.06
N GLY A 74 13.35 10.46 -4.11
CA GLY A 74 12.58 10.66 -5.35
C GLY A 74 11.90 9.39 -5.88
N ARG A 75 11.80 8.34 -5.05
CA ARG A 75 11.28 7.02 -5.43
C ARG A 75 10.17 6.53 -4.50
N ARG A 76 9.29 7.45 -4.14
CA ARG A 76 8.10 7.19 -3.32
C ARG A 76 7.27 6.00 -3.85
N PRO A 77 6.79 5.09 -2.97
CA PRO A 77 5.98 3.93 -3.36
C PRO A 77 4.72 4.29 -4.15
N ASN A 78 4.14 5.47 -3.94
CA ASN A 78 2.98 5.99 -4.66
C ASN A 78 3.13 5.90 -6.19
N LEU A 79 4.34 6.08 -6.71
CA LEU A 79 4.61 6.05 -8.17
C LEU A 79 4.33 4.68 -8.79
N LEU A 80 4.43 3.60 -8.02
CA LEU A 80 4.30 2.22 -8.50
C LEU A 80 3.11 1.48 -7.90
N PHE A 81 2.82 1.67 -6.63
CA PHE A 81 1.74 0.97 -5.94
C PHE A 81 0.47 1.81 -5.84
N GLY A 82 0.46 3.04 -6.39
CA GLY A 82 -0.67 3.96 -6.32
C GLY A 82 -0.92 4.57 -4.93
N ILE A 83 -0.39 3.97 -3.87
CA ILE A 83 -0.46 4.43 -2.49
C ILE A 83 0.92 4.41 -1.84
N GLY A 84 1.07 5.13 -0.74
CA GLY A 84 2.28 5.12 0.06
C GLY A 84 2.02 5.49 1.51
N SER A 85 2.99 5.11 2.33
CA SER A 85 2.87 5.08 3.78
C SER A 85 2.70 6.44 4.38
N CYS A 86 1.80 6.50 5.35
CA CYS A 86 1.37 7.77 5.92
C CYS A 86 1.13 7.73 7.43
N VAL A 87 0.87 6.56 7.99
CA VAL A 87 0.45 6.40 9.39
C VAL A 87 1.07 5.14 9.97
N SER A 88 1.41 5.22 11.26
CA SER A 88 1.52 4.06 12.12
C SER A 88 0.65 4.24 13.37
N GLY A 89 0.13 3.15 13.90
CA GLY A 89 -0.64 3.15 15.13
C GLY A 89 -0.86 1.76 15.70
N LYS A 90 -1.19 1.69 17.00
CA LYS A 90 -1.46 0.42 17.70
C LYS A 90 -2.88 0.35 18.26
N GLY A 91 -3.82 0.99 17.57
CA GLY A 91 -5.25 0.94 17.91
C GLY A 91 -5.99 -0.25 17.28
N PRO A 92 -7.29 -0.37 17.55
CA PRO A 92 -8.13 -1.38 16.92
C PRO A 92 -8.21 -1.19 15.40
N GLY A 93 -8.23 -2.30 14.66
CA GLY A 93 -8.46 -2.26 13.21
C GLY A 93 -9.83 -1.67 12.84
N ARG A 94 -9.92 -1.09 11.65
CA ARG A 94 -11.12 -0.45 11.10
C ARG A 94 -11.50 -1.08 9.77
N ALA A 95 -12.78 -1.00 9.41
CA ALA A 95 -13.25 -1.52 8.14
C ALA A 95 -12.88 -0.57 6.98
N PHE A 96 -12.96 -1.05 5.74
CA PHE A 96 -12.97 -0.22 4.55
C PHE A 96 -14.41 0.08 4.11
N ILE A 97 -14.66 1.30 3.68
CA ILE A 97 -15.92 1.77 3.12
C ILE A 97 -15.70 2.05 1.63
N PRO A 98 -16.33 1.27 0.73
CA PRO A 98 -16.28 1.57 -0.69
C PRO A 98 -16.85 2.94 -1.03
N THR A 99 -16.28 3.57 -2.05
CA THR A 99 -16.82 4.80 -2.62
C THR A 99 -18.08 4.49 -3.42
N GLU A 100 -19.02 5.43 -3.46
CA GLU A 100 -20.24 5.26 -4.26
C GLU A 100 -19.90 5.18 -5.75
N GLU A 101 -18.86 5.90 -6.18
CA GLU A 101 -18.33 5.85 -7.53
C GLU A 101 -17.85 4.42 -7.87
N ALA A 102 -17.06 3.77 -7.01
CA ALA A 102 -16.55 2.43 -7.27
C ALA A 102 -17.62 1.33 -7.19
N LEU A 103 -18.63 1.50 -6.33
CA LEU A 103 -19.76 0.56 -6.27
C LEU A 103 -20.62 0.59 -7.54
N ASN A 104 -20.75 1.77 -8.15
CA ASN A 104 -21.60 1.99 -9.32
C ASN A 104 -20.85 1.93 -10.66
N ASP A 105 -19.52 1.84 -10.65
CA ASP A 105 -18.70 1.74 -11.86
C ASP A 105 -18.75 0.31 -12.46
N PRO A 106 -19.31 0.13 -13.68
CA PRO A 106 -19.34 -1.18 -14.33
C PRO A 106 -17.95 -1.76 -14.59
N PHE A 107 -16.93 -0.91 -14.75
CA PHE A 107 -15.53 -1.34 -14.94
C PHE A 107 -14.97 -2.06 -13.71
N LEU A 108 -15.45 -1.73 -12.51
CA LEU A 108 -15.03 -2.34 -11.25
C LEU A 108 -15.96 -3.45 -10.78
N SER A 109 -16.99 -3.82 -11.56
CA SER A 109 -17.97 -4.85 -11.18
C SER A 109 -17.34 -6.20 -10.79
N TRP A 110 -16.19 -6.53 -11.37
CA TRP A 110 -15.44 -7.75 -11.07
C TRP A 110 -14.89 -7.77 -9.63
N VAL A 111 -14.58 -6.62 -9.03
CA VAL A 111 -14.11 -6.51 -7.63
C VAL A 111 -15.18 -7.06 -6.68
N TRP A 112 -16.44 -6.79 -7.00
CA TRP A 112 -17.61 -7.09 -6.17
C TRP A 112 -18.24 -8.45 -6.46
N LYS A 113 -17.66 -9.24 -7.37
CA LYS A 113 -18.19 -10.53 -7.77
C LYS A 113 -18.36 -11.44 -6.54
N GLU A 114 -19.50 -12.11 -6.47
CA GLU A 114 -19.88 -13.04 -5.38
C GLU A 114 -20.04 -12.41 -3.98
N LEU A 115 -19.95 -11.08 -3.86
CA LEU A 115 -20.34 -10.37 -2.64
C LEU A 115 -21.83 -10.02 -2.65
N SER A 116 -22.51 -10.32 -1.55
CA SER A 116 -23.86 -9.80 -1.28
C SER A 116 -23.83 -8.28 -1.09
N GLU A 117 -24.97 -7.59 -1.28
CA GLU A 117 -25.05 -6.14 -1.02
C GLU A 117 -24.62 -5.77 0.41
N SER A 118 -24.98 -6.59 1.41
CA SER A 118 -24.54 -6.41 2.80
C SER A 118 -23.05 -6.66 3.02
N SER A 119 -22.40 -7.46 2.16
CA SER A 119 -20.96 -7.75 2.23
C SER A 119 -20.11 -6.74 1.46
N LYS A 120 -20.72 -5.84 0.69
CA LYS A 120 -20.00 -4.77 -0.03
C LYS A 120 -19.70 -3.57 0.87
N LYS A 121 -20.44 -3.36 1.96
CA LYS A 121 -20.26 -2.17 2.81
C LYS A 121 -20.73 -2.44 4.24
N PRO A 122 -19.84 -2.43 5.25
CA PRO A 122 -18.39 -2.23 5.18
C PRO A 122 -17.62 -3.51 4.80
N LEU A 123 -16.37 -3.37 4.33
CA LEU A 123 -15.45 -4.47 4.03
C LEU A 123 -14.48 -4.70 5.20
N GLY A 124 -14.27 -5.94 5.60
CA GLY A 124 -13.26 -6.30 6.59
C GLY A 124 -13.53 -5.69 7.95
N ALA A 125 -14.82 -5.64 8.35
CA ALA A 125 -15.23 -5.23 9.69
C ALA A 125 -14.95 -6.30 10.75
N GLN A 126 -14.52 -7.49 10.33
CA GLN A 126 -14.15 -8.60 11.18
C GLN A 126 -12.79 -9.16 10.75
N GLY A 127 -12.05 -9.71 11.70
CA GLY A 127 -10.78 -10.38 11.45
C GLY A 127 -9.98 -10.62 12.72
N LEU A 128 -8.84 -11.29 12.59
CA LEU A 128 -7.97 -11.60 13.74
C LEU A 128 -7.40 -10.32 14.40
N ALA A 129 -7.36 -9.22 13.65
CA ALA A 129 -6.97 -7.89 14.12
C ALA A 129 -8.17 -6.91 14.24
N VAL A 130 -9.38 -7.44 14.43
CA VAL A 130 -10.67 -6.73 14.49
C VAL A 130 -11.13 -6.16 13.15
N GLY A 131 -10.29 -5.42 12.42
CA GLY A 131 -10.64 -4.86 11.10
C GLY A 131 -9.46 -4.78 10.13
N ALA A 132 -9.77 -4.77 8.83
CA ALA A 132 -8.81 -4.91 7.73
C ALA A 132 -7.88 -3.71 7.52
N SER A 133 -8.19 -2.54 8.08
CA SER A 133 -7.32 -1.37 8.11
C SER A 133 -6.67 -1.22 9.49
N GLY A 134 -5.35 -1.30 9.61
CA GLY A 134 -4.68 -1.12 10.90
C GLY A 134 -3.17 -1.41 10.89
N ASP A 135 -2.55 -1.18 12.05
CA ASP A 135 -1.10 -1.20 12.31
C ASP A 135 -0.32 -0.10 11.55
N GLU A 136 -0.21 -0.23 10.23
CA GLU A 136 0.39 0.79 9.36
C GLU A 136 -0.44 1.00 8.11
N LEU A 137 -0.66 2.27 7.76
CA LEU A 137 -1.62 2.67 6.72
C LEU A 137 -0.91 3.42 5.58
N ASP A 138 -1.33 3.11 4.35
CA ASP A 138 -0.90 3.79 3.14
C ASP A 138 -2.09 4.47 2.46
N ARG A 139 -1.87 5.64 1.86
CA ARG A 139 -2.92 6.44 1.21
C ARG A 139 -2.60 6.76 -0.25
N LEU A 140 -3.67 7.02 -1.00
CA LEU A 140 -3.61 7.64 -2.32
C LEU A 140 -3.27 9.12 -2.15
N ASP A 141 -2.29 9.60 -2.93
CA ASP A 141 -1.87 10.99 -2.90
C ASP A 141 -1.23 11.42 -4.24
N PHE A 142 -2.04 12.09 -5.06
CA PHE A 142 -1.61 12.61 -6.36
C PHE A 142 -0.53 13.70 -6.23
N GLY A 143 -0.53 14.47 -5.13
CA GLY A 143 0.47 15.51 -4.88
C GLY A 143 1.87 14.92 -4.70
N ILE A 144 1.95 13.69 -4.21
CA ILE A 144 3.19 12.91 -4.15
C ILE A 144 3.27 11.79 -5.19
N GLY A 145 2.57 11.92 -6.31
CA GLY A 145 2.84 11.14 -7.53
C GLY A 145 2.14 9.80 -7.62
N SER A 146 1.04 9.56 -6.89
CA SER A 146 0.11 8.49 -7.29
C SER A 146 -0.34 8.69 -8.76
N PRO A 147 -0.51 7.62 -9.56
CA PRO A 147 -0.90 7.72 -10.97
C PRO A 147 -2.23 8.46 -11.13
N SER A 148 -2.33 9.36 -12.11
CA SER A 148 -3.52 10.20 -12.31
C SER A 148 -4.77 9.42 -12.71
N ASN A 149 -4.61 8.19 -13.21
CA ASN A 149 -5.70 7.28 -13.53
C ASN A 149 -6.03 6.31 -12.39
N ALA A 150 -5.48 6.50 -11.19
CA ALA A 150 -5.81 5.67 -10.04
C ALA A 150 -7.24 5.90 -9.55
N ILE A 151 -7.98 4.81 -9.44
CA ILE A 151 -9.36 4.77 -8.96
C ILE A 151 -9.33 4.42 -7.47
N LEU A 152 -9.96 5.25 -6.64
CA LEU A 152 -10.18 4.97 -5.23
C LEU A 152 -11.39 4.04 -5.07
N ILE A 153 -11.13 2.78 -4.75
CA ILE A 153 -12.16 1.75 -4.55
C ILE A 153 -12.82 1.92 -3.20
N ALA A 154 -12.01 1.98 -2.14
CA ALA A 154 -12.50 2.06 -0.77
C ALA A 154 -11.53 2.82 0.13
N ARG A 155 -12.04 3.34 1.23
CA ARG A 155 -11.28 4.07 2.25
C ARG A 155 -11.59 3.53 3.63
N SER A 156 -10.59 3.41 4.48
CA SER A 156 -10.84 2.99 5.86
C SER A 156 -11.80 3.93 6.58
N GLU A 157 -12.57 3.41 7.53
CA GLU A 157 -13.25 4.26 8.51
C GLU A 157 -12.25 5.10 9.31
N ARG A 158 -12.75 6.12 10.00
CA ARG A 158 -11.93 6.99 10.85
C ARG A 158 -11.27 6.17 11.96
N HIS A 159 -9.95 6.26 12.04
CA HIS A 159 -9.12 5.71 13.13
C HIS A 159 -9.16 6.60 14.37
N ASP A 160 -8.81 6.05 15.52
CA ASP A 160 -8.69 6.80 16.78
C ASP A 160 -7.28 7.40 16.95
N ASP A 161 -7.04 8.03 18.10
CA ASP A 161 -5.78 8.74 18.38
C ASP A 161 -4.60 7.83 18.72
N HIS A 162 -4.77 6.50 18.67
CA HIS A 162 -3.64 5.56 18.68
C HIS A 162 -2.91 5.52 17.33
N PHE A 163 -3.47 6.16 16.30
CA PHE A 163 -2.89 6.32 14.97
C PHE A 163 -2.42 7.75 14.75
N MET A 164 -1.19 7.89 14.27
CA MET A 164 -0.55 9.19 14.01
C MET A 164 0.13 9.18 12.65
N LEU A 165 0.11 10.34 11.98
CA LEU A 165 0.86 10.55 10.75
C LEU A 165 2.37 10.34 10.96
N PHE A 166 3.03 9.75 9.97
CA PHE A 166 4.49 9.68 9.94
C PHE A 166 5.13 11.06 9.81
N ASN A 167 6.37 11.18 10.28
CA ASN A 167 7.09 12.44 10.40
C ASN A 167 7.22 13.21 9.07
N GLU A 168 7.36 12.52 7.95
CA GLU A 168 7.46 13.10 6.60
C GLU A 168 6.14 13.65 6.04
N GLU A 169 5.02 13.43 6.74
CA GLU A 169 3.74 14.07 6.44
C GLU A 169 3.54 15.39 7.18
N LEU A 170 4.43 15.71 8.13
CA LEU A 170 4.25 16.82 9.05
C LEU A 170 4.98 18.06 8.54
N ILE A 171 4.26 19.18 8.50
CA ILE A 171 4.79 20.51 8.22
C ILE A 171 4.46 21.41 9.42
N PHE A 172 5.32 22.39 9.71
CA PHE A 172 5.08 23.34 10.81
C PHE A 172 3.87 24.25 10.51
N PRO A 173 2.95 24.47 11.48
CA PRO A 173 2.88 23.86 12.81
C PRO A 173 2.25 22.45 12.77
N MET A 174 2.72 21.56 13.67
CA MET A 174 2.26 20.17 13.76
C MET A 174 0.87 20.06 14.43
N ILE A 175 -0.19 20.38 13.68
CA ILE A 175 -1.59 20.36 14.14
C ILE A 175 -2.38 19.36 13.30
N GLY A 176 -3.36 18.67 13.90
CA GLY A 176 -4.26 17.77 13.18
C GLY A 176 -3.56 16.51 12.65
N THR A 177 -2.75 15.86 13.50
CA THR A 177 -1.86 14.74 13.13
C THR A 177 -2.35 13.37 13.59
N LEU A 178 -3.42 13.32 14.39
CA LEU A 178 -3.97 12.10 15.00
C LEU A 178 -5.22 11.61 14.25
N GLY A 179 -5.61 10.34 14.46
CA GLY A 179 -6.76 9.73 13.79
C GLY A 179 -8.08 10.49 13.98
N SER A 180 -8.36 11.04 15.16
CA SER A 180 -9.59 11.81 15.37
C SER A 180 -9.56 13.19 14.70
N THR A 181 -8.38 13.75 14.45
CA THR A 181 -8.20 15.15 14.02
C THR A 181 -7.74 15.32 12.57
N SER A 182 -7.20 14.27 11.96
CA SER A 182 -6.62 14.33 10.62
C SER A 182 -7.44 13.52 9.60
N PRO A 183 -7.79 14.09 8.43
CA PRO A 183 -8.33 13.31 7.32
C PRO A 183 -7.25 12.49 6.59
N LEU A 184 -5.97 12.72 6.91
CA LEU A 184 -4.85 12.01 6.31
C LEU A 184 -4.59 10.66 6.98
N VAL A 185 -5.14 10.44 8.18
CA VAL A 185 -4.99 9.18 8.92
C VAL A 185 -6.00 8.15 8.42
N ARG A 186 -5.61 7.40 7.39
CA ARG A 186 -6.48 6.43 6.69
C ARG A 186 -5.69 5.45 5.83
N SER A 187 -6.32 4.34 5.48
CA SER A 187 -5.90 3.47 4.38
C SER A 187 -6.76 3.71 3.15
N ASP A 188 -6.16 3.70 1.96
CA ASP A 188 -6.88 3.76 0.69
C ASP A 188 -6.68 2.45 -0.11
N MET A 189 -7.78 1.86 -0.57
CA MET A 189 -7.78 0.76 -1.53
C MET A 189 -7.92 1.33 -2.94
N VAL A 190 -6.97 1.01 -3.83
CA VAL A 190 -6.92 1.57 -5.17
C VAL A 190 -6.68 0.52 -6.25
N TYR A 191 -7.12 0.85 -7.46
CA TYR A 191 -6.79 0.13 -8.68
C TYR A 191 -6.40 1.12 -9.78
N TYR A 192 -5.44 0.76 -10.63
CA TYR A 192 -5.19 1.48 -11.87
C TYR A 192 -4.66 0.55 -12.96
N GLU A 193 -5.02 0.84 -14.21
CA GLU A 193 -4.40 0.21 -15.38
C GLU A 193 -3.01 0.81 -15.60
N SER A 194 -2.00 -0.05 -15.70
CA SER A 194 -0.61 0.33 -15.87
C SER A 194 -0.13 0.12 -17.31
N ALA A 195 1.17 0.31 -17.53
CA ALA A 195 1.79 0.19 -18.84
C ALA A 195 1.45 -1.15 -19.51
N ARG A 196 1.25 -1.12 -20.83
CA ARG A 196 1.08 -2.31 -21.69
C ARG A 196 -0.03 -3.28 -21.22
N GLY A 197 -1.10 -2.74 -20.63
CA GLY A 197 -2.26 -3.51 -20.19
C GLY A 197 -2.06 -4.32 -18.91
N GLY A 198 -0.96 -4.07 -18.18
CA GLY A 198 -0.84 -4.50 -16.79
C GLY A 198 -1.79 -3.70 -15.89
N ALA A 199 -1.91 -4.08 -14.62
CA ALA A 199 -2.70 -3.35 -13.65
C ALA A 199 -2.09 -3.45 -12.25
N VAL A 200 -2.39 -2.49 -11.39
CA VAL A 200 -1.95 -2.51 -9.99
C VAL A 200 -3.15 -2.37 -9.08
N PHE A 201 -3.21 -3.24 -8.06
CA PHE A 201 -4.23 -3.21 -7.00
C PHE A 201 -3.54 -3.14 -5.65
N SER A 202 -3.98 -2.23 -4.79
CA SER A 202 -3.38 -1.99 -3.48
C SER A 202 -4.43 -1.71 -2.41
N VAL A 203 -4.19 -2.10 -1.15
CA VAL A 203 -5.16 -1.95 -0.03
C VAL A 203 -4.69 -1.03 1.10
N GLY A 204 -3.37 -0.83 1.21
CA GLY A 204 -2.78 0.15 2.12
C GLY A 204 -2.90 -0.14 3.61
N SER A 205 -2.90 -1.41 4.01
CA SER A 205 -2.98 -1.81 5.40
C SER A 205 -2.26 -3.13 5.66
N ILE A 206 -1.48 -3.20 6.74
CA ILE A 206 -0.89 -4.46 7.23
C ILE A 206 -2.00 -5.45 7.62
N ASN A 207 -3.07 -4.95 8.25
CA ASN A 207 -4.14 -5.81 8.76
C ASN A 207 -4.97 -6.51 7.68
N TRP A 208 -4.84 -6.16 6.40
CA TRP A 208 -5.58 -6.84 5.32
C TRP A 208 -5.39 -8.36 5.39
N ASN A 209 -4.13 -8.81 5.51
CA ASN A 209 -3.82 -10.24 5.55
C ASN A 209 -4.31 -10.90 6.84
N ASN A 210 -4.47 -10.15 7.93
CA ASN A 210 -5.02 -10.66 9.20
C ASN A 210 -6.53 -10.93 9.14
N CYS A 211 -7.21 -10.42 8.11
CA CYS A 211 -8.63 -10.68 7.87
C CYS A 211 -8.89 -11.82 6.88
N LEU A 212 -7.90 -12.24 6.09
CA LEU A 212 -8.09 -13.29 5.07
C LEU A 212 -8.63 -14.60 5.65
N ALA A 213 -7.99 -15.11 6.72
CA ALA A 213 -8.33 -16.40 7.31
C ALA A 213 -9.54 -16.36 8.26
N TRP A 214 -10.18 -15.20 8.43
CA TRP A 214 -11.38 -15.08 9.25
C TRP A 214 -12.52 -15.92 8.69
N ASP A 215 -13.34 -16.49 9.57
CA ASP A 215 -14.51 -17.31 9.22
C ASP A 215 -14.20 -18.41 8.18
N ALA A 216 -13.07 -19.10 8.35
CA ALA A 216 -12.58 -20.13 7.43
C ALA A 216 -12.51 -19.64 5.96
N TYR A 217 -12.02 -18.41 5.76
CA TYR A 217 -11.88 -17.74 4.45
C TYR A 217 -13.22 -17.38 3.78
N GLN A 218 -14.35 -17.48 4.47
CA GLN A 218 -15.68 -17.10 3.95
C GLN A 218 -16.01 -15.65 4.34
N ASN A 219 -15.20 -14.71 3.85
CA ASN A 219 -15.36 -13.29 4.17
C ASN A 219 -15.06 -12.39 2.96
N ASP A 220 -15.46 -11.12 3.05
CA ASP A 220 -15.33 -10.16 1.96
C ASP A 220 -13.86 -9.89 1.55
N ILE A 221 -12.91 -9.93 2.50
CA ILE A 221 -11.49 -9.71 2.25
C ILE A 221 -10.88 -10.85 1.45
N ALA A 222 -11.23 -12.09 1.80
CA ALA A 222 -10.84 -13.28 1.05
C ALA A 222 -11.42 -13.26 -0.37
N GLN A 223 -12.71 -12.95 -0.51
CA GLN A 223 -13.38 -12.89 -1.82
C GLN A 223 -12.79 -11.79 -2.72
N ILE A 224 -12.57 -10.56 -2.21
CA ILE A 224 -11.96 -9.48 -3.01
C ILE A 224 -10.54 -9.87 -3.43
N THR A 225 -9.77 -10.46 -2.53
CA THR A 225 -8.41 -10.93 -2.84
C THR A 225 -8.42 -11.97 -3.96
N GLU A 226 -9.35 -12.93 -3.89
CA GLU A 226 -9.55 -13.92 -4.96
C GLU A 226 -9.95 -13.24 -6.29
N ASN A 227 -10.94 -12.34 -6.27
CA ASN A 227 -11.40 -11.62 -7.45
C ASN A 227 -10.24 -10.89 -8.16
N VAL A 228 -9.36 -10.22 -7.41
CA VAL A 228 -8.18 -9.54 -7.95
C VAL A 228 -7.19 -10.54 -8.57
N ILE A 229 -6.92 -11.66 -7.90
CA ILE A 229 -6.03 -12.70 -8.44
C ILE A 229 -6.59 -13.22 -9.76
N GLN A 230 -7.89 -13.53 -9.82
CA GLN A 230 -8.53 -14.04 -11.04
C GLN A 230 -8.50 -13.02 -12.17
N GLU A 231 -8.80 -11.74 -11.90
CA GLU A 231 -8.73 -10.68 -12.91
C GLU A 231 -7.31 -10.50 -13.44
N PHE A 232 -6.29 -10.57 -12.59
CA PHE A 232 -4.90 -10.43 -13.01
C PHE A 232 -4.40 -11.63 -13.81
N LEU A 233 -4.86 -12.84 -13.50
CA LEU A 233 -4.61 -14.03 -14.32
C LEU A 233 -5.27 -13.87 -15.71
N ALA A 234 -6.54 -13.43 -15.75
CA ALA A 234 -7.26 -13.19 -17.00
C ALA A 234 -6.63 -12.08 -17.85
N LEU A 235 -6.18 -10.98 -17.25
CA LEU A 235 -5.38 -9.95 -17.93
C LEU A 235 -4.10 -10.54 -18.52
N GLY A 236 -3.37 -11.35 -17.73
CA GLY A 236 -2.16 -12.03 -18.18
C GLY A 236 -2.39 -12.94 -19.38
N GLU A 237 -3.50 -13.67 -19.42
CA GLU A 237 -3.89 -14.49 -20.57
C GLU A 237 -4.26 -13.68 -21.81
N ARG A 238 -5.05 -12.62 -21.66
CA ARG A 238 -5.43 -11.72 -22.76
C ARG A 238 -4.18 -11.15 -23.44
N LEU A 239 -3.21 -10.67 -22.65
CA LEU A 239 -1.96 -10.14 -23.16
C LEU A 239 -1.10 -11.19 -23.89
N ARG A 240 -1.13 -12.45 -23.45
CA ARG A 240 -0.42 -13.55 -24.15
C ARG A 240 -1.06 -13.85 -25.52
N ARG A 241 -2.39 -13.82 -25.61
CA ARG A 241 -3.11 -14.09 -26.87
C ARG A 241 -2.93 -12.97 -27.90
N CYS A 242 -2.85 -11.71 -27.47
CA CYS A 242 -2.62 -10.57 -28.37
C CYS A 242 -1.15 -10.43 -28.85
N ALA A 243 -0.22 -11.16 -28.23
CA ALA A 243 1.21 -11.15 -28.60
C ALA A 243 1.60 -12.25 -29.59
N LEU A 244 0.67 -13.17 -29.92
CA LEU A 244 0.77 -14.21 -30.93
C LEU A 244 0.08 -13.76 -32.22
#